data_AF-A0A350Q9S0-F1
#
_entry.id   AF-A0A350Q9S0-F1
#
_cell.length_a   1.000
_cell.length_b   1.000
_cell.length_c   1.000
_cell.angle_alpha   90.00
_cell.angle_beta   90.00
_cell.angle_gamma   90.00
#
_symmetry.space_group_name_H-M   'P 1'
#
loop_
_entity.id
_entity.type
_entity.pdbx_description
1 polymer ?
#
loop_
_entity_poly.entity_id
_entity_poly.type
_entity_poly.pdbx_seq_one_letter_code
_entity_poly.pdbx_strand_id
1 'polypeptide(L)'
;LVALAALTSTMSLLEVVASYVIDNHGIARQKATLMCGVTIFFFTILAAVSFGAVPAITNLQLGGALGDMFFGGKAGWFGMADHFVSNWMLPTGGLGITLAAGWVVSREITQSELVDGTQPRWFSYGAWRFFMRFVA
;
A
#
# COMPACT_ATOMS: atom_id res chain seq x y z
N LEU A 1 -1.50 16.83 18.43
CA LEU A 1 -0.54 16.82 17.30
C LEU A 1 -0.61 15.51 16.50
N VAL A 2 -0.53 14.34 17.15
CA VAL A 2 -0.60 13.02 16.47
C VAL A 2 -1.87 12.81 15.65
N ALA A 3 -3.03 13.26 16.15
CA ALA A 3 -4.30 13.15 15.41
C ALA A 3 -4.29 13.90 14.07
N LEU A 4 -3.65 15.07 13.98
CA LEU A 4 -3.53 15.82 12.72
C LEU A 4 -2.60 15.11 11.74
N ALA A 5 -1.48 14.57 12.22
CA ALA A 5 -0.56 13.79 11.38
C ALA A 5 -1.21 12.47 10.88
N ALA A 6 -2.02 11.83 11.72
CA ALA A 6 -2.80 10.66 11.33
C ALA A 6 -3.85 11.03 10.26
N LEU A 7 -4.53 12.17 10.42
CA LEU A 7 -5.54 12.64 9.47
C LEU A 7 -4.95 12.94 8.08
N THR A 8 -3.77 13.57 8.01
CA THR A 8 -3.13 13.85 6.72
C THR A 8 -2.59 12.58 6.06
N SER A 9 -2.11 11.61 6.85
CA SER A 9 -1.69 10.30 6.34
C SER A 9 -2.87 9.51 5.75
N THR A 10 -3.99 9.44 6.48
CA THR A 10 -5.19 8.74 5.99
C THR A 10 -5.80 9.41 4.76
N MET A 11 -5.73 10.74 4.65
CA MET A 11 -6.14 11.46 3.44
C MET A 11 -5.29 11.06 2.24
N SER A 12 -3.96 10.97 2.39
CA SER A 12 -3.07 10.55 1.30
C SER A 12 -3.36 9.13 0.83
N LEU A 13 -3.65 8.19 1.75
CA LEU A 13 -4.00 6.81 1.42
C LEU A 13 -5.35 6.71 0.69
N LEU A 14 -6.34 7.50 1.10
CA LEU A 14 -7.66 7.50 0.45
C LEU A 14 -7.59 8.04 -0.98
N GLU A 15 -6.75 9.04 -1.23
CA GLU A 15 -6.61 9.64 -2.57
C GLU A 15 -6.10 8.62 -3.59
N VAL A 16 -5.18 7.72 -3.21
CA VAL A 16 -4.63 6.68 -4.12
C VAL A 16 -5.73 5.73 -4.61
N VAL A 17 -6.63 5.32 -3.72
CA VAL A 17 -7.74 4.41 -4.10
C VAL A 17 -8.82 5.16 -4.86
N ALA A 18 -9.11 6.41 -4.47
CA ALA A 18 -10.10 7.23 -5.15
C ALA A 18 -9.67 7.60 -6.58
N SER A 19 -8.39 7.97 -6.79
CA SER A 19 -7.87 8.28 -8.14
C SER A 19 -7.94 7.06 -9.05
N TYR A 20 -7.59 5.88 -8.56
CA TYR A 20 -7.72 4.63 -9.30
C TYR A 20 -9.16 4.40 -9.80
N VAL A 21 -10.16 4.65 -8.95
CA VAL A 21 -11.59 4.49 -9.31
C VAL A 21 -12.05 5.58 -10.28
N ILE A 22 -11.58 6.81 -10.13
CA ILE A 22 -11.91 7.92 -11.05
C ILE A 22 -11.34 7.63 -12.44
N ASP A 23 -10.07 7.22 -12.52
CA ASP A 23 -9.37 7.04 -13.79
C ASP A 23 -9.82 5.77 -14.52
N ASN A 24 -10.03 4.66 -13.80
CA ASN A 24 -10.46 3.40 -14.45
C ASN A 24 -11.96 3.29 -14.66
N HIS A 25 -12.79 3.82 -13.75
CA HIS A 25 -14.25 3.68 -13.83
C HIS A 25 -14.97 4.97 -14.24
N GLY A 26 -14.26 6.09 -14.43
CA GLY A 26 -14.83 7.35 -14.90
C GLY A 26 -15.83 7.99 -13.93
N ILE A 27 -15.80 7.61 -12.65
CA ILE A 27 -16.78 8.07 -11.65
C ILE A 27 -16.41 9.49 -11.19
N ALA A 28 -17.43 10.35 -10.99
CA ALA A 28 -17.23 11.70 -10.47
C ALA A 28 -16.54 11.68 -9.09
N ARG A 29 -15.57 12.59 -8.87
CA ARG A 29 -14.70 12.63 -7.68
C ARG A 29 -15.44 12.47 -6.36
N GLN A 30 -16.51 13.25 -6.15
CA GLN A 30 -17.30 13.20 -4.91
C GLN A 30 -17.88 11.80 -4.64
N LYS A 31 -18.39 11.12 -5.68
CA LYS A 31 -18.96 9.78 -5.55
C LYS A 31 -17.85 8.75 -5.28
N ALA A 32 -16.72 8.85 -5.98
CA ALA A 32 -15.58 7.94 -5.78
C ALA A 32 -15.04 8.04 -4.35
N THR A 33 -14.78 9.25 -3.84
CA THR A 33 -14.31 9.47 -2.47
C THR A 33 -15.31 8.93 -1.44
N LEU A 34 -16.61 9.18 -1.62
CA LEU A 34 -17.65 8.70 -0.69
C LEU A 34 -17.73 7.17 -0.69
N MET A 35 -17.73 6.53 -1.87
CA MET A 35 -17.77 5.07 -1.98
C MET A 35 -16.55 4.40 -1.35
N CYS A 36 -15.34 4.90 -1.65
CA CYS A 36 -14.11 4.39 -1.06
C CYS A 36 -14.11 4.60 0.46
N GLY A 37 -14.49 5.79 0.94
CA GLY A 37 -14.56 6.11 2.36
C GLY A 37 -15.54 5.23 3.13
N VAL A 38 -16.76 5.03 2.61
CA VAL A 38 -17.76 4.14 3.21
C VAL A 38 -17.25 2.70 3.27
N THR A 39 -16.61 2.22 2.19
CA THR A 39 -16.04 0.87 2.13
C THR A 39 -14.95 0.68 3.19
N ILE A 40 -14.01 1.62 3.28
CA ILE A 40 -12.93 1.62 4.29
C ILE A 40 -13.51 1.70 5.70
N PHE A 41 -14.58 2.48 5.91
CA PHE A 41 -15.25 2.61 7.19
C PHE A 41 -15.84 1.26 7.66
N PHE A 42 -16.47 0.50 6.76
CA PHE A 42 -16.95 -0.85 7.08
C PHE A 42 -15.81 -1.80 7.46
N PHE A 43 -14.70 -1.80 6.72
CA PHE A 43 -13.52 -2.60 7.08
C PHE A 43 -12.90 -2.17 8.42
N THR A 44 -12.93 -0.88 8.73
CA THR A 44 -12.46 -0.34 10.01
C THR A 44 -13.31 -0.82 11.17
N ILE A 45 -14.65 -0.85 11.01
CA ILE A 45 -15.55 -1.43 12.02
C ILE A 45 -15.22 -2.90 12.25
N LEU A 46 -15.02 -3.67 11.17
CA LEU A 46 -14.68 -5.08 11.26
C LEU A 46 -13.34 -5.30 11.99
N ALA A 47 -12.35 -4.45 11.72
CA ALA A 47 -11.08 -4.43 12.44
C ALA A 47 -11.25 -4.07 13.92
N ALA A 48 -12.08 -3.07 14.25
CA ALA A 48 -12.34 -2.67 15.63
C ALA A 48 -13.02 -3.79 16.44
N VAL A 49 -13.99 -4.48 15.85
CA VAL A 49 -14.70 -5.61 16.47
C VAL A 49 -13.77 -6.81 16.73
N SER A 50 -12.73 -6.96 15.89
CA SER A 50 -11.72 -8.02 16.03
C SER A 50 -10.95 -7.97 17.36
N PHE A 51 -10.92 -6.84 18.07
CA PHE A 51 -10.18 -6.68 19.34
C PHE A 51 -10.88 -7.27 20.57
N GLY A 52 -12.07 -7.89 20.44
CA GLY A 52 -12.69 -8.65 21.54
C GLY A 52 -14.20 -8.57 21.64
N ALA A 53 -14.88 -7.88 20.72
CA ALA A 53 -16.34 -7.73 20.79
C ALA A 53 -17.09 -9.00 20.31
N VAL A 54 -16.53 -9.75 19.36
CA VAL A 54 -17.15 -10.98 18.83
C VAL A 54 -16.14 -12.13 18.81
N PRO A 55 -16.31 -13.18 19.64
CA PRO A 55 -15.39 -14.31 19.73
C PRO A 55 -15.15 -15.01 18.38
N ALA A 56 -16.16 -15.02 17.50
CA ALA A 56 -16.05 -15.60 16.16
C ALA A 56 -15.12 -14.81 15.22
N ILE A 57 -14.99 -13.48 15.42
CA ILE A 57 -14.12 -12.62 14.60
C ILE A 57 -12.75 -12.47 15.27
N THR A 58 -12.69 -12.46 16.60
CA THR A 58 -11.45 -12.36 17.38
C THR A 58 -10.64 -13.66 17.35
N ASN A 59 -11.28 -14.82 17.43
CA ASN A 59 -10.61 -16.13 17.29
C ASN A 59 -10.65 -16.66 15.86
N LEU A 60 -10.97 -15.80 14.88
CA LEU A 60 -10.89 -16.18 13.48
C LEU A 60 -9.41 -16.40 13.15
N GLN A 61 -9.00 -17.65 13.16
CA GLN A 61 -7.71 -18.11 12.71
C GLN A 61 -7.95 -19.01 11.51
N LEU A 62 -7.31 -18.70 10.39
CA LEU A 62 -7.27 -19.63 9.28
C LEU A 62 -6.36 -20.79 9.71
N GLY A 63 -6.94 -21.88 10.20
CA GLY A 63 -6.18 -23.04 10.68
C GLY A 63 -5.55 -23.84 9.53
N GLY A 64 -4.31 -24.29 9.72
CA GLY A 64 -3.55 -25.11 8.79
C GLY A 64 -2.28 -24.45 8.26
N ALA A 65 -1.37 -25.24 7.68
CA ALA A 65 -0.05 -24.78 7.23
C ALA A 65 -0.11 -23.59 6.24
N LEU A 66 -1.18 -23.48 5.45
CA LEU A 66 -1.40 -22.34 4.55
C LEU A 66 -1.81 -21.07 5.31
N GLY A 67 -2.61 -21.19 6.37
CA GLY A 67 -3.02 -20.04 7.18
C GLY A 67 -1.86 -19.45 7.99
N ASP A 68 -0.99 -20.32 8.53
CA ASP A 68 0.23 -19.87 9.20
C ASP A 68 1.21 -19.19 8.22
N MET A 69 1.30 -19.66 6.97
CA MET A 69 2.17 -19.06 5.95
C MET A 69 1.66 -17.69 5.47
N PHE A 70 0.36 -17.54 5.22
CA PHE A 70 -0.21 -16.28 4.70
C PHE A 70 -0.49 -15.23 5.80
N PHE A 71 -0.87 -15.69 7.00
CA PHE A 71 -1.35 -14.82 8.08
C PHE A 71 -0.52 -14.89 9.37
N GLY A 72 0.59 -15.64 9.36
CA GLY A 72 1.58 -15.65 10.46
C GLY A 72 1.02 -16.23 11.76
N GLY A 73 -0.02 -17.04 11.70
CA GLY A 73 -0.71 -17.58 12.89
C GLY A 73 -1.44 -16.51 13.71
N LYS A 74 -1.61 -15.28 13.20
CA LYS A 74 -2.34 -14.23 13.92
C LYS A 74 -3.84 -14.53 13.94
N ALA A 75 -4.42 -14.49 15.13
CA ALA A 75 -5.85 -14.58 15.32
C ALA A 75 -6.51 -13.20 15.12
N GLY A 76 -7.66 -13.19 14.46
CA GLY A 76 -8.49 -12.00 14.29
C GLY A 76 -8.36 -11.33 12.92
N TRP A 77 -9.47 -10.78 12.43
CA TRP A 77 -9.54 -10.07 11.14
C TRP A 77 -8.45 -8.99 10.99
N PHE A 78 -8.25 -8.17 12.02
CA PHE A 78 -7.23 -7.12 11.98
C PHE A 78 -5.81 -7.72 11.85
N GLY A 79 -5.50 -8.75 12.64
CA GLY A 79 -4.18 -9.40 12.62
C GLY A 79 -3.88 -10.06 11.27
N MET A 80 -4.86 -10.77 10.71
CA MET A 80 -4.75 -11.35 9.36
C MET A 80 -4.52 -10.28 8.30
N ALA A 81 -5.36 -9.24 8.26
CA ALA A 81 -5.26 -8.18 7.27
C ALA A 81 -3.93 -7.43 7.37
N ASP A 82 -3.49 -7.09 8.58
CA ASP A 82 -2.20 -6.45 8.84
C ASP A 82 -1.03 -7.33 8.35
N HIS A 83 -1.03 -8.62 8.67
CA HIS A 83 0.04 -9.51 8.21
C HIS A 83 0.09 -9.61 6.68
N PHE A 84 -1.07 -9.75 6.06
CA PHE A 84 -1.19 -9.86 4.61
C PHE A 84 -0.73 -8.58 3.90
N VAL A 85 -1.18 -7.41 4.35
CA VAL A 85 -0.78 -6.14 3.73
C VAL A 85 0.70 -5.87 3.97
N SER A 86 1.15 -5.95 5.22
CA SER A 86 2.49 -5.52 5.61
C SER A 86 3.60 -6.47 5.15
N ASN A 87 3.35 -7.79 5.08
CA ASN A 87 4.36 -8.78 4.71
C ASN A 87 4.25 -9.27 3.26
N TRP A 88 3.07 -9.19 2.65
CA TRP A 88 2.90 -9.63 1.27
C TRP A 88 2.68 -8.46 0.33
N MET A 89 1.64 -7.65 0.52
CA MET A 89 1.29 -6.61 -0.45
C MET A 89 2.37 -5.51 -0.56
N LEU A 90 2.89 -5.01 0.56
CA LEU A 90 3.91 -3.95 0.54
C LEU A 90 5.23 -4.42 -0.10
N PRO A 91 5.83 -5.58 0.29
CA PRO A 91 7.07 -6.03 -0.32
C PRO A 91 6.89 -6.42 -1.79
N THR A 92 5.81 -7.11 -2.15
CA THR A 92 5.58 -7.50 -3.55
C THR A 92 5.27 -6.30 -4.45
N GLY A 93 4.54 -5.29 -3.94
CA GLY A 93 4.33 -4.02 -4.63
C GLY A 93 5.64 -3.25 -4.82
N GLY A 94 6.47 -3.18 -3.78
CA GLY A 94 7.81 -2.58 -3.85
C GLY A 94 8.68 -3.26 -4.89
N LEU A 95 8.78 -4.59 -4.87
CA LEU A 95 9.52 -5.38 -5.84
C LEU A 95 8.97 -5.20 -7.27
N GLY A 96 7.65 -5.12 -7.44
CA GLY A 96 7.04 -4.84 -8.74
C GLY A 96 7.47 -3.48 -9.28
N ILE A 97 7.48 -2.45 -8.44
CA ILE A 97 7.93 -1.10 -8.80
C ILE A 97 9.43 -1.09 -9.14
N THR A 98 10.28 -1.77 -8.35
CA THR A 98 11.73 -1.77 -8.60
C THR A 98 12.08 -2.53 -9.87
N LEU A 99 11.43 -3.66 -10.14
CA LEU A 99 11.60 -4.39 -11.39
C LEU A 99 11.12 -3.59 -12.60
N ALA A 100 9.95 -2.94 -12.50
CA ALA A 100 9.43 -2.10 -13.58
C ALA A 100 10.38 -0.92 -13.86
N ALA A 101 10.75 -0.15 -12.83
CA ALA A 101 11.61 1.02 -12.98
C ALA A 101 13.06 0.68 -13.37
N GLY A 102 13.59 -0.44 -12.88
CA GLY A 102 14.96 -0.88 -13.16
C GLY A 102 15.13 -1.53 -14.53
N TRP A 103 14.14 -2.30 -14.97
CA TRP A 103 14.27 -3.19 -16.14
C TRP A 103 13.29 -2.90 -17.29
N VAL A 104 12.06 -2.46 -16.99
CA VAL A 104 11.02 -2.25 -18.03
C VAL A 104 11.05 -0.82 -18.58
N VAL A 105 11.16 0.19 -17.72
CA VAL A 105 11.16 1.60 -18.15
C VAL A 105 12.50 1.95 -18.81
N SER A 106 12.44 2.69 -19.93
CA SER A 106 13.64 3.07 -20.66
C SER A 106 14.54 4.01 -19.85
N ARG A 107 15.84 4.00 -20.17
CA ARG A 107 16.81 4.86 -19.50
C ARG A 107 16.49 6.32 -19.77
N GLU A 108 16.04 6.62 -20.97
CA GLU A 108 15.78 7.97 -21.47
C GLU A 108 14.64 8.61 -20.68
N ILE A 109 13.55 7.88 -20.42
CA ILE A 109 12.41 8.36 -19.63
C ILE A 109 12.81 8.54 -18.16
N THR A 110 13.44 7.53 -17.55
CA THR A 110 13.84 7.65 -16.14
C THR A 110 14.88 8.74 -15.93
N GLN A 111 15.78 8.95 -16.88
CA GLN A 111 16.78 10.01 -16.80
C GLN A 111 16.15 11.38 -17.02
N SER A 112 15.21 11.56 -17.96
CA SER A 112 14.54 12.85 -18.13
C SER A 112 13.76 13.25 -16.90
N GLU A 113 13.03 12.33 -16.26
CA GLU A 113 12.22 12.64 -15.06
C GLU A 113 13.07 12.88 -13.80
N LEU A 114 14.26 12.29 -13.71
CA LEU A 114 15.12 12.40 -12.53
C LEU A 114 16.22 13.46 -12.67
N VAL A 115 16.52 13.89 -13.89
CA VAL A 115 17.64 14.78 -14.23
C VAL A 115 17.12 16.01 -14.98
N ASP A 116 16.42 16.88 -14.25
CA ASP A 116 15.84 18.13 -14.78
C ASP A 116 16.75 19.37 -14.59
N GLY A 117 18.05 19.17 -14.41
CA GLY A 117 19.03 20.25 -14.28
C GLY A 117 19.02 21.00 -12.93
N THR A 118 18.01 20.80 -12.09
CA THR A 118 17.94 21.28 -10.68
C THR A 118 18.40 20.24 -9.66
N GLN A 119 18.92 19.11 -10.14
CA GLN A 119 19.29 17.99 -9.29
C GLN A 119 20.38 18.35 -8.26
N PRO A 120 20.29 17.80 -7.04
CA PRO A 120 21.32 17.99 -6.04
C PRO A 120 22.67 17.50 -6.54
N ARG A 121 23.75 18.22 -6.23
CA ARG A 121 25.12 17.92 -6.71
C ARG A 121 25.64 16.53 -6.27
N TRP A 122 25.02 15.93 -5.25
CA TRP A 122 25.32 14.58 -4.75
C TRP A 122 24.53 13.47 -5.45
N PHE A 123 23.51 13.81 -6.24
CA PHE A 123 22.69 12.81 -6.92
C PHE A 123 23.41 12.26 -8.15
N SER A 124 23.55 10.93 -8.20
CA SER A 124 24.12 10.22 -9.34
C SER A 124 23.09 9.24 -9.90
N TYR A 125 22.65 9.49 -11.12
CA TYR A 125 21.73 8.61 -11.84
C TYR A 125 22.27 7.17 -11.96
N GLY A 126 23.59 7.02 -12.13
CA GLY A 126 24.23 5.71 -12.20
C GLY A 126 24.13 4.91 -10.89
N ALA A 127 24.30 5.60 -9.75
CA ALA A 127 24.11 4.99 -8.45
C ALA A 127 22.65 4.61 -8.23
N TRP A 128 21.70 5.53 -8.47
CA TRP A 128 20.27 5.25 -8.35
C TRP A 128 19.84 4.03 -9.18
N ARG A 129 20.28 3.95 -10.44
CA ARG A 129 19.95 2.82 -11.32
C ARG A 129 20.56 1.49 -10.85
N PHE A 130 21.74 1.52 -10.23
CA PHE A 130 22.33 0.32 -9.62
C PHE A 130 21.47 -0.16 -8.43
N PHE A 131 21.06 0.74 -7.55
CA PHE A 131 20.17 0.40 -6.43
C PHE A 131 18.85 -0.20 -6.92
N MET A 132 18.21 0.42 -7.91
CA MET A 132 16.94 -0.07 -8.48
C MET A 132 17.05 -1.42 -9.20
N ARG A 133 18.23 -1.81 -9.68
CA ARG A 133 18.43 -3.09 -10.39
C ARG A 133 18.93 -4.24 -9.52
N PHE A 134 19.74 -3.94 -8.49
CA PHE A 134 20.52 -4.94 -7.79
C PHE A 134 20.31 -4.97 -6.27
N VAL A 135 19.78 -3.90 -5.66
CA VAL A 135 19.71 -3.77 -4.19
C VAL A 135 18.28 -3.73 -3.67
N ALA A 136 17.37 -3.10 -4.42
CA ALA A 136 16.00 -2.79 -4.00
C ALA A 136 15.02 -3.96 -4.13
#